data_AF-A0A963RRW2-F1
#
_entry.id   AF-A0A963RRW2-F1
#
_cell.length_a   1.000
_cell.length_b   1.000
_cell.length_c   1.000
_cell.angle_alpha   90.00
_cell.angle_beta   90.00
_cell.angle_gamma   90.00
#
_symmetry.space_group_name_H-M   'P 1'
#
loop_
_entity.id
_entity.type
_entity.pdbx_description
1 polymer ?
#
loop_
_entity_poly.entity_id
_entity_poly.type
_entity_poly.pdbx_seq_one_letter_code
_entity_poly.pdbx_strand_id
1 'polypeptide(L)'
;MEEWVGERWHRFITRAADASHPRAAVALDEVARAVEMLFRAAGGDRLVRVVPAVAQKIGGPRGWLQRVAGQGERAALSTLDAET
;
A
#
# COMPACT_ATOMS: atom_id res chain seq x y z
N MET A 1 14.68 31.32 8.31
CA MET A 1 14.15 30.72 9.56
C MET A 1 12.85 29.97 9.29
N GLU A 2 11.97 30.52 8.46
CA GLU A 2 10.71 29.88 8.02
C GLU A 2 10.91 28.56 7.26
N GLU A 3 11.97 28.44 6.45
CA GLU A 3 12.30 27.19 5.73
C GLU A 3 12.65 26.03 6.67
N TRP A 4 13.33 26.29 7.80
CA TRP A 4 13.74 25.24 8.74
C TRP A 4 12.56 24.71 9.56
N VAL A 5 11.64 25.60 9.95
CA VAL A 5 10.39 25.22 10.62
C VAL A 5 9.46 24.52 9.62
N GLY A 6 9.40 25.01 8.39
CA GLY A 6 8.64 24.40 7.29
C GLY A 6 9.09 22.97 6.99
N GLU A 7 10.39 22.74 6.81
CA GLU A 7 10.93 21.39 6.59
C GLU A 7 10.67 20.44 7.77
N ARG A 8 10.84 20.93 9.00
CA ARG A 8 10.63 20.13 10.20
C ARG A 8 9.15 19.76 10.35
N TRP A 9 8.27 20.72 10.11
CA TRP A 9 6.82 20.55 10.16
C TRP A 9 6.34 19.61 9.05
N HIS A 10 6.84 19.80 7.83
CA HIS A 10 6.55 18.92 6.70
C HIS A 10 6.97 17.47 7.01
N ARG A 11 8.18 17.26 7.52
CA ARG A 11 8.67 15.92 7.90
C ARG A 11 7.85 15.30 9.02
N PHE A 12 7.41 16.09 10.00
CA PHE A 12 6.57 15.63 11.10
C PHE A 12 5.18 15.23 10.62
N ILE A 13 4.51 16.06 9.82
CA ILE A 13 3.19 15.77 9.25
C ILE A 13 3.23 14.54 8.35
N THR A 14 4.21 14.44 7.45
CA THR A 14 4.34 13.28 6.56
C THR A 14 4.52 11.98 7.37
N ARG A 15 5.32 12.01 8.44
CA ARG A 15 5.53 10.84 9.31
C ARG A 15 4.33 10.52 10.20
N ALA A 16 3.55 11.51 10.63
CA ALA A 16 2.34 11.29 11.41
C ALA A 16 1.15 10.83 10.54
N ALA A 17 1.13 11.20 9.26
CA ALA A 17 0.14 10.77 8.28
C ALA A 17 0.45 9.39 7.68
N ASP A 18 1.67 8.89 7.87
CA ASP A 18 2.10 7.59 7.41
C ASP A 18 1.44 6.47 8.24
N ALA A 19 0.36 5.91 7.71
CA ALA A 19 -0.32 4.75 8.28
C ALA A 19 0.31 3.42 7.83
N SER A 20 1.46 3.48 7.15
CA SER A 20 2.20 2.30 6.73
C SER A 20 2.93 1.68 7.91
N HIS A 21 3.16 0.36 7.85
CA HIS A 21 3.91 -0.37 8.86
C HIS A 21 5.25 -0.83 8.25
N PRO A 22 6.21 0.08 8.00
CA PRO A 22 7.42 -0.23 7.21
C PRO A 22 8.28 -1.32 7.85
N ARG A 23 8.23 -1.48 9.18
CA ARG A 23 8.92 -2.56 9.91
C ARG A 23 8.29 -3.95 9.73
N ALA A 24 7.06 -4.00 9.25
CA ALA A 24 6.32 -5.23 8.97
C ALA A 24 6.02 -5.38 7.46
N ALA A 25 6.60 -4.52 6.63
CA ALA A 25 6.47 -4.62 5.19
C ALA A 25 7.28 -5.83 4.70
N VAL A 26 6.65 -6.67 3.88
CA VAL A 26 7.27 -7.82 3.24
C VAL A 26 7.12 -7.69 1.74
N ALA A 27 8.15 -8.06 0.99
CA ALA A 27 8.06 -8.11 -0.46
C ALA A 27 7.30 -9.38 -0.88
N LEU A 28 6.52 -9.29 -1.96
CA LEU A 28 5.72 -10.44 -2.40
C LEU A 28 6.61 -11.63 -2.76
N ASP A 29 7.79 -11.40 -3.33
CA ASP A 29 8.76 -12.44 -3.67
C ASP A 29 9.21 -13.27 -2.45
N GLU A 30 9.31 -12.67 -1.26
CA GLU A 30 9.67 -13.35 -0.03
C GLU A 30 8.58 -14.33 0.45
N VAL A 31 7.32 -14.06 0.11
CA VAL A 31 6.15 -14.83 0.59
C VAL A 31 5.33 -15.48 -0.53
N ALA A 32 5.78 -15.38 -1.79
CA ALA A 32 4.99 -15.71 -2.97
C ALA A 32 4.44 -17.14 -2.89
N ARG A 33 5.29 -18.09 -2.51
CA ARG A 33 4.90 -19.50 -2.40
C ARG A 33 3.78 -19.73 -1.39
N ALA A 34 3.86 -19.10 -0.22
CA ALA A 34 2.86 -19.24 0.83
C ALA A 34 1.52 -18.61 0.40
N VAL A 35 1.59 -17.41 -0.21
CA VAL A 35 0.41 -16.71 -0.73
C VAL A 35 -0.25 -17.50 -1.85
N GLU A 36 0.51 -18.03 -2.80
CA GLU A 36 -0.01 -18.89 -3.87
C GLU A 36 -0.69 -20.14 -3.30
N MET A 37 -0.03 -20.83 -2.36
CA MET A 37 -0.62 -22.01 -1.71
C MET A 37 -1.95 -21.68 -1.02
N LEU A 38 -2.01 -20.55 -0.29
CA LEU A 38 -3.24 -20.10 0.35
C LEU A 38 -4.32 -19.75 -0.66
N PHE A 39 -3.96 -19.06 -1.75
CA PHE A 39 -4.88 -18.73 -2.84
C PHE A 39 -5.48 -19.99 -3.48
N ARG A 40 -4.65 -21.01 -3.74
CA ARG A 40 -5.14 -22.32 -4.26
C ARG A 40 -6.04 -23.03 -3.26
N ALA A 41 -5.65 -23.05 -1.98
CA ALA A 41 -6.43 -23.69 -0.92
C ALA A 41 -7.79 -23.01 -0.72
N ALA A 42 -7.88 -21.70 -0.94
CA ALA A 42 -9.11 -20.92 -0.88
C ALA A 42 -10.00 -21.08 -2.13
N GLY A 43 -9.61 -21.89 -3.12
CA GLY A 43 -10.38 -22.13 -4.34
C GLY A 43 -10.03 -21.24 -5.54
N GLY A 44 -8.88 -20.55 -5.50
CA GLY A 44 -8.42 -19.71 -6.61
C GLY A 44 -8.09 -20.49 -7.87
N ASP A 45 -8.61 -20.04 -9.02
CA ASP A 45 -8.45 -20.67 -10.34
C ASP A 45 -6.98 -20.83 -10.73
N ARG A 46 -6.57 -22.05 -11.07
CA ARG A 46 -5.20 -22.44 -11.45
C ARG A 46 -4.57 -21.57 -12.54
N LEU A 47 -5.37 -20.98 -13.42
CA LEU A 47 -4.91 -20.09 -14.49
C LEU A 47 -4.59 -18.67 -13.99
N VAL A 48 -5.17 -18.26 -12.86
CA VAL A 48 -4.90 -16.95 -12.25
C VAL A 48 -3.53 -16.97 -11.58
N ARG A 49 -2.68 -16.01 -11.93
CA ARG A 49 -1.33 -15.82 -11.38
C ARG A 49 -1.35 -14.78 -10.27
N VAL A 50 -0.62 -15.04 -9.19
CA VAL A 50 -0.38 -14.07 -8.13
C VAL A 50 0.85 -13.25 -8.52
N VAL A 51 0.68 -11.93 -8.67
CA VAL A 51 1.73 -11.01 -9.12
C VAL A 51 1.77 -9.75 -8.24
N PRO A 52 2.89 -9.00 -8.21
CA PRO A 52 2.96 -7.76 -7.47
C PRO A 52 1.88 -6.77 -7.95
N ALA A 53 1.13 -6.22 -7.00
CA ALA A 53 0.14 -5.18 -7.30
C ALA A 53 0.83 -3.82 -7.43
N VAL A 54 0.46 -3.06 -8.46
CA VAL A 54 0.91 -1.68 -8.63
C VAL A 54 0.02 -0.76 -7.77
N ALA A 55 0.61 0.27 -7.19
CA ALA A 55 -0.14 1.26 -6.42
C ALA A 55 -1.16 1.96 -7.32
N GLN A 56 -2.44 1.81 -7.01
CA GLN A 56 -3.55 2.44 -7.72
C GLN A 56 -4.23 3.50 -6.85
N LYS A 57 -4.95 4.44 -7.47
CA LYS A 57 -5.69 5.46 -6.74
C LYS A 57 -6.81 4.80 -5.93
N ILE A 58 -6.91 5.13 -4.64
CA ILE A 58 -7.91 4.58 -3.73
C ILE A 58 -8.89 5.67 -3.26
N GLY A 59 -10.15 5.28 -3.10
CA GLY A 59 -11.24 6.16 -2.63
C GLY A 59 -11.59 5.99 -1.15
N GLY A 60 -10.64 5.59 -0.31
CA GLY A 60 -10.88 5.23 1.09
C GLY A 60 -11.06 6.41 2.05
N PRO A 61 -11.54 6.16 3.28
CA PRO A 61 -11.59 7.17 4.34
C PRO A 61 -10.16 7.65 4.66
N ARG A 62 -9.98 8.97 4.76
CA ARG A 62 -8.70 9.62 5.08
C ARG A 62 -8.85 10.51 6.30
N GLY A 63 -7.91 10.38 7.24
CA GLY A 63 -7.81 11.30 8.37
C GLY A 63 -7.46 12.72 7.90
N TRP A 64 -7.78 13.73 8.70
CA TRP A 64 -7.49 15.14 8.37
C TRP A 64 -6.00 15.38 8.08
N LEU A 65 -5.10 14.78 8.87
CA LEU A 65 -3.65 14.86 8.65
C LEU A 65 -3.19 14.24 7.32
N GLN A 66 -3.78 13.11 6.92
CA GLN A 66 -3.48 12.49 5.62
C GLN A 66 -3.89 13.38 4.46
N ARG A 67 -5.02 14.08 4.59
CA ARG A 67 -5.48 15.04 3.58
C ARG A 67 -4.53 16.23 3.46
N VAL A 68 -4.06 16.77 4.59
CA VAL A 68 -3.08 17.88 4.60
C VAL A 68 -1.72 17.45 4.04
N ALA A 69 -1.31 16.20 4.30
CA ALA A 69 -0.05 15.64 3.84
C ALA A 69 -0.07 15.11 2.38
N GLY A 70 -1.22 15.08 1.71
CA GLY A 70 -1.38 14.41 0.42
C GLY A 70 -1.14 12.89 0.46
N GLN A 71 -1.32 12.27 1.63
CA GLN A 71 -1.08 10.83 1.85
C GLN A 71 -2.38 10.02 1.76
N GLY A 72 -2.24 8.71 1.56
CA GLY A 72 -3.38 7.77 1.52
C GLY A 72 -4.22 7.85 0.24
N GLU A 73 -3.70 8.44 -0.83
CA GLU A 73 -4.39 8.51 -2.13
C GLU A 73 -4.12 7.31 -3.03
N ARG A 74 -3.05 6.55 -2.76
CA ARG A 74 -2.65 5.39 -3.55
C ARG A 74 -2.27 4.22 -2.66
N ALA A 75 -2.65 3.02 -3.05
CA ALA A 75 -2.23 1.78 -2.39
C ALA A 75 -2.16 0.64 -3.41
N ALA A 76 -1.27 -0.32 -3.17
CA ALA A 76 -1.21 -1.58 -3.89
C ALA A 76 -2.30 -2.51 -3.34
N LEU A 77 -3.49 -2.45 -3.95
CA LEU A 77 -4.63 -3.29 -3.56
C LEU A 77 -4.61 -4.60 -4.35
N SER A 78 -5.09 -5.68 -3.73
CA SER A 78 -5.37 -6.92 -4.45
C SER A 78 -6.50 -6.70 -5.45
N THR A 79 -6.23 -6.95 -6.72
CA THR A 79 -7.23 -6.92 -7.80
C THR A 79 -7.15 -8.21 -8.60
N LEU A 80 -8.28 -8.64 -9.14
CA LEU A 80 -8.32 -9.68 -10.17
C LEU A 80 -8.33 -8.97 -11.51
N ASP A 81 -7.30 -9.22 -12.31
CA ASP A 81 -7.25 -8.70 -13.67
C ASP A 81 -8.20 -9.51 -14.56
N ALA A 82 -9.02 -8.82 -15.35
CA ALA A 82 -10.02 -9.45 -16.23
C ALA A 82 -9.44 -9.79 -17.62
N GLU A 83 -8.24 -9.32 -17.94
CA GLU A 83 -7.54 -9.62 -19.19
C GLU A 83 -6.64 -10.84 -18.98
N THR A 84 -7.19 -12.03 -19.22
CA THR A 84 -6.41 -13.26 -19.44
C THR A 84 -6.79 -13.87 -20.77
#